data_AF-A0A3D5SCR8-F1
#
_entry.id   AF-A0A3D5SCR8-F1
#
_cell.length_a   1.000
_cell.length_b   1.000
_cell.length_c   1.000
_cell.angle_alpha   90.00
_cell.angle_beta   90.00
_cell.angle_gamma   90.00
#
_symmetry.space_group_name_H-M   'P 1'
#
loop_
_entity.id
_entity.type
_entity.pdbx_description
1 polymer ?
#
loop_
_entity_poly.entity_id
_entity_poly.type
_entity_poly.pdbx_seq_one_letter_code
_entity_poly.pdbx_strand_id
1 'polypeptide(L)'
;FPISEEEAQGDKTHLVMAWVLGNIRDPLELMSTHLLSAVLFENSASPLQLALETTDIGTAPSPLCGMDDSGLEMVFVCGVEGSSEDKLEQLEALVLNALQGVADNGVDTARMTALLDQLELQQREVGGGGYPYGLQIMLSCLPTAIHRGDAAAALNIDPILTQLRESIQDPNFIKSLVKRLLIDNQHRVSLVMTPDTKLSQQRIEEEKQKLAAIKATLTEDEKQNIITTAAALKERQTVDDDPEILPKVDLSDIPPVTDTPTFAEQKIANRTATFYPQGTNGLSYQQVITQLPTLNEQQSALLGIHNRVLTDLGVGSKDYLATQNWQTQVCGGINAQSSIRSNLNNEQNVSGYFTLSAKGLNIHNDAISDLLYQTYQHARFDEPQRIRELIAQSRARAEQSVTGNGHSLAMALASQG
;
A
#
# COMPACT_ATOMS: atom_id res chain seq x y z
N PHE A 1 -16.97 -7.38 14.80
CA PHE A 1 -16.39 -6.03 14.84
C PHE A 1 -17.53 -5.02 14.91
N PRO A 2 -17.36 -3.86 15.56
CA PRO A 2 -18.45 -2.90 15.71
C PRO A 2 -18.83 -2.27 14.37
N ILE A 3 -20.13 -2.11 14.11
CA ILE A 3 -20.65 -1.44 12.91
C ILE A 3 -21.88 -0.59 13.27
N SER A 4 -22.17 0.47 12.50
CA SER A 4 -23.41 1.23 12.68
C SER A 4 -24.63 0.47 12.16
N GLU A 5 -25.84 0.80 12.62
CA GLU A 5 -27.08 0.16 12.13
C GLU A 5 -27.34 0.47 10.65
N GLU A 6 -26.93 1.64 10.16
CA GLU A 6 -27.07 2.04 8.75
C GLU A 6 -26.17 1.22 7.83
N GLU A 7 -24.97 0.86 8.29
CA GLU A 7 -23.97 0.09 7.52
C GLU A 7 -24.12 -1.42 7.66
N ALA A 8 -24.89 -1.89 8.64
CA ALA A 8 -25.12 -3.32 8.92
C ALA A 8 -26.01 -4.03 7.87
N GLN A 9 -26.50 -3.32 6.85
CA GLN A 9 -27.28 -3.94 5.78
C GLN A 9 -26.40 -4.79 4.86
N GLY A 10 -26.76 -6.07 4.73
CA GLY A 10 -26.15 -7.03 3.83
C GLY A 10 -24.97 -7.81 4.43
N ASP A 11 -24.28 -8.54 3.57
CA ASP A 11 -23.14 -9.38 3.93
C ASP A 11 -21.91 -8.50 4.19
N LYS A 12 -21.48 -8.44 5.45
CA LYS A 12 -20.32 -7.64 5.92
C LYS A 12 -19.29 -8.47 6.68
N THR A 13 -19.41 -9.79 6.69
CA THR A 13 -18.47 -10.67 7.40
C THR A 13 -17.13 -10.69 6.65
N HIS A 14 -16.03 -10.61 7.40
CA HIS A 14 -14.70 -10.88 6.87
C HIS A 14 -14.35 -12.34 7.16
N LEU A 15 -13.92 -13.05 6.13
CA LEU A 15 -13.48 -14.43 6.20
C LEU A 15 -12.00 -14.47 5.80
N VAL A 16 -11.13 -14.87 6.71
CA VAL A 16 -9.68 -14.76 6.53
C VAL A 16 -8.98 -16.03 7.00
N MET A 17 -8.00 -16.49 6.23
CA MET A 17 -7.06 -17.54 6.60
C MET A 17 -5.67 -16.93 6.80
N ALA A 18 -4.95 -17.39 7.81
CA ALA A 18 -3.60 -16.94 8.11
C ALA A 18 -2.67 -18.11 8.46
N TRP A 19 -1.41 -18.02 8.03
CA TRP A 19 -0.35 -19.01 8.28
C TRP A 19 0.83 -18.35 8.97
N VAL A 20 1.35 -19.00 10.00
CA VAL A 20 2.67 -18.66 10.55
C VAL A 20 3.74 -19.27 9.67
N LEU A 21 4.66 -18.45 9.18
CA LEU A 21 5.74 -18.80 8.28
C LEU A 21 7.10 -18.85 9.02
N GLY A 22 8.18 -18.62 8.29
CA GLY A 22 9.54 -18.61 8.81
C GLY A 22 9.88 -17.43 9.70
N ASN A 23 11.14 -17.36 10.09
CA ASN A 23 11.67 -16.34 10.98
C ASN A 23 12.26 -15.17 10.19
N ILE A 24 11.95 -13.93 10.62
CA ILE A 24 12.46 -12.72 9.96
C ILE A 24 14.00 -12.57 9.98
N ARG A 25 14.68 -13.28 10.90
CA ARG A 25 16.15 -13.21 11.03
C ARG A 25 16.90 -13.85 9.86
N ASP A 26 16.24 -14.64 9.02
CA ASP A 26 16.82 -15.23 7.82
C ASP A 26 16.41 -14.38 6.60
N PRO A 27 17.33 -13.57 6.03
CA PRO A 27 17.01 -12.70 4.91
C PRO A 27 16.58 -13.46 3.65
N LEU A 28 17.08 -14.69 3.46
CA LEU A 28 16.69 -15.50 2.31
C LEU A 28 15.27 -16.04 2.47
N GLU A 29 14.92 -16.52 3.66
CA GLU A 29 13.56 -16.97 3.95
C GLU A 29 12.57 -15.79 3.87
N LEU A 30 12.91 -14.62 4.44
CA LEU A 30 12.12 -13.39 4.34
C LEU A 30 11.86 -12.98 2.88
N MET A 31 12.91 -12.93 2.06
CA MET A 31 12.74 -12.55 0.66
C MET A 31 11.98 -13.63 -0.14
N SER A 32 12.15 -14.91 0.22
CA SER A 32 11.39 -16.01 -0.38
C SER A 32 9.90 -15.94 -0.05
N THR A 33 9.53 -15.56 1.18
CA THR A 33 8.13 -15.36 1.57
C THR A 33 7.51 -14.15 0.88
N HIS A 34 8.27 -13.07 0.69
CA HIS A 34 7.83 -11.93 -0.12
C HIS A 34 7.62 -12.31 -1.59
N LEU A 35 8.51 -13.13 -2.18
CA LEU A 35 8.35 -13.65 -3.54
C LEU A 35 7.14 -14.58 -3.67
N LEU A 36 6.91 -15.43 -2.68
CA LEU A 36 5.70 -16.25 -2.60
C LEU A 36 4.44 -15.37 -2.57
N SER A 37 4.42 -14.33 -1.74
CA SER A 37 3.31 -13.39 -1.65
C SER A 37 3.06 -12.67 -2.99
N ALA A 38 4.12 -12.17 -3.64
CA ALA A 38 4.03 -11.53 -4.95
C ALA A 38 3.47 -12.49 -6.02
N VAL A 39 3.90 -13.75 -6.05
CA VAL A 39 3.32 -14.77 -6.94
C VAL A 39 1.82 -14.91 -6.77
N LEU A 40 1.33 -14.86 -5.52
CA LEU A 40 -0.07 -15.09 -5.19
C LEU A 40 -0.94 -13.83 -5.33
N PHE A 41 -0.36 -12.63 -5.13
CA PHE A 41 -1.13 -11.38 -4.97
C PHE A 41 -0.73 -10.19 -5.84
N GLU A 42 0.42 -10.19 -6.54
CA GLU A 42 0.97 -8.98 -7.18
C GLU A 42 -0.03 -8.15 -8.01
N ASN A 43 -0.86 -8.79 -8.83
CA ASN A 43 -1.84 -8.11 -9.66
C ASN A 43 -3.10 -8.97 -9.89
N SER A 44 -4.11 -8.46 -10.61
CA SER A 44 -5.35 -9.20 -10.89
C SER A 44 -5.14 -10.47 -11.72
N ALA A 45 -3.96 -10.68 -12.31
CA ALA A 45 -3.58 -11.92 -12.98
C ALA A 45 -2.84 -12.92 -12.07
N SER A 46 -2.62 -12.60 -10.79
CA SER A 46 -2.06 -13.51 -9.79
C SER A 46 -3.09 -14.54 -9.34
N PRO A 47 -2.72 -15.83 -9.15
CA PRO A 47 -3.70 -16.91 -9.02
C PRO A 47 -4.65 -16.74 -7.83
N LEU A 48 -4.13 -16.31 -6.68
CA LEU A 48 -4.95 -16.13 -5.48
C LEU A 48 -5.73 -14.81 -5.55
N GLN A 49 -5.10 -13.73 -6.01
CA GLN A 49 -5.81 -12.47 -6.27
C GLN A 49 -7.01 -12.67 -7.20
N LEU A 50 -6.80 -13.32 -8.36
CA LEU A 50 -7.85 -13.62 -9.33
C LEU A 50 -8.97 -14.47 -8.71
N ALA A 51 -8.61 -15.52 -7.97
CA ALA A 51 -9.59 -16.38 -7.30
C ALA A 51 -10.45 -15.60 -6.30
N LEU A 52 -9.84 -14.69 -5.53
CA LEU A 52 -10.55 -13.86 -4.53
C LEU A 52 -11.32 -12.68 -5.15
N GLU A 53 -10.90 -12.16 -6.31
CA GLU A 53 -11.60 -11.07 -7.01
C GLU A 53 -12.82 -11.57 -7.80
N THR A 54 -12.78 -12.81 -8.30
CA THR A 54 -13.81 -13.36 -9.19
C THR A 54 -14.80 -14.30 -8.51
N THR A 55 -14.62 -14.55 -7.22
CA THR A 55 -15.50 -15.41 -6.42
C THR A 55 -16.84 -14.75 -6.08
N ASP A 56 -17.88 -15.56 -5.93
CA ASP A 56 -19.19 -15.17 -5.39
C ASP A 56 -19.28 -15.34 -3.86
N ILE A 57 -18.16 -15.71 -3.22
CA ILE A 57 -18.08 -15.91 -1.77
C ILE A 57 -18.17 -14.57 -1.03
N GLY A 58 -17.50 -13.53 -1.53
CA GLY A 58 -17.45 -12.20 -0.92
C GLY A 58 -17.54 -11.09 -1.97
N THR A 59 -17.46 -9.85 -1.50
CA THR A 59 -17.56 -8.68 -2.37
C THR A 59 -16.20 -8.24 -2.92
N ALA A 60 -15.13 -8.43 -2.14
CA ALA A 60 -13.77 -8.09 -2.51
C ALA A 60 -12.75 -8.92 -1.71
N PRO A 61 -11.49 -9.03 -2.17
CA PRO A 61 -10.39 -9.51 -1.34
C PRO A 61 -10.26 -8.66 -0.07
N SER A 62 -9.94 -9.31 1.05
CA SER A 62 -9.75 -8.63 2.33
C SER A 62 -8.55 -7.67 2.26
N PRO A 63 -8.63 -6.47 2.86
CA PRO A 63 -7.49 -5.55 2.95
C PRO A 63 -6.33 -6.10 3.79
N LEU A 64 -6.55 -7.22 4.50
CA LEU A 64 -5.53 -7.92 5.27
C LEU A 64 -4.71 -8.90 4.42
N CYS A 65 -5.05 -9.12 3.14
CA CYS A 65 -4.31 -10.06 2.30
C CYS A 65 -2.86 -9.62 2.08
N GLY A 66 -1.92 -10.57 2.15
CA GLY A 66 -0.51 -10.33 1.92
C GLY A 66 0.38 -10.92 3.01
N MET A 67 1.51 -10.27 3.22
CA MET A 67 2.60 -10.70 4.10
C MET A 67 2.77 -9.70 5.24
N ASP A 68 2.74 -10.15 6.49
CA ASP A 68 3.12 -9.41 7.68
C ASP A 68 4.46 -9.92 8.21
N ASP A 69 5.48 -9.07 8.15
CA ASP A 69 6.83 -9.32 8.63
C ASP A 69 7.19 -8.40 9.82
N SER A 70 6.21 -7.87 10.53
CA SER A 70 6.45 -7.03 11.72
C SER A 70 6.86 -7.84 12.97
N GLY A 71 6.52 -9.13 13.00
CA GLY A 71 6.80 -10.05 14.10
C GLY A 71 8.06 -10.90 13.91
N LEU A 72 8.42 -11.67 14.95
CA LEU A 72 9.54 -12.63 14.88
C LEU A 72 9.27 -13.73 13.86
N GLU A 73 8.04 -14.25 13.89
CA GLU A 73 7.52 -15.21 12.94
C GLU A 73 6.62 -14.44 11.98
N MET A 74 6.93 -14.60 10.70
CA MET A 74 6.23 -13.96 9.59
C MET A 74 4.82 -14.55 9.43
N VAL A 75 3.83 -13.77 9.04
CA VAL A 75 2.44 -14.24 8.84
C VAL A 75 1.92 -13.94 7.45
N PHE A 76 1.51 -14.97 6.71
CA PHE A 76 0.80 -14.81 5.44
C PHE A 76 -0.70 -14.86 5.66
N VAL A 77 -1.44 -13.94 5.04
CA VAL A 77 -2.87 -13.76 5.24
C VAL A 77 -3.58 -13.70 3.89
N CYS A 78 -4.74 -14.34 3.77
CA CYS A 78 -5.61 -14.24 2.59
C CYS A 78 -7.08 -14.40 2.95
N GLY A 79 -7.98 -13.77 2.22
CA GLY A 79 -9.41 -13.91 2.47
C GLY A 79 -10.27 -12.89 1.74
N VAL A 80 -11.54 -12.81 2.10
CA VAL A 80 -12.52 -11.90 1.51
C VAL A 80 -13.22 -11.05 2.56
N GLU A 81 -13.70 -9.90 2.14
CA GLU A 81 -14.64 -9.07 2.89
C GLU A 81 -16.02 -9.03 2.21
N GLY A 82 -17.04 -8.61 2.96
CA GLY A 82 -18.41 -8.53 2.45
C GLY A 82 -19.02 -9.91 2.15
N SER A 83 -18.83 -10.86 3.07
CA SER A 83 -19.30 -12.24 2.98
C SER A 83 -20.25 -12.60 4.13
N SER A 84 -20.61 -13.88 4.23
CA SER A 84 -21.47 -14.47 5.25
C SER A 84 -20.74 -15.61 5.99
N GLU A 85 -21.11 -15.86 7.25
CA GLU A 85 -20.42 -16.82 8.12
C GLU A 85 -20.40 -18.25 7.57
N ASP A 86 -21.47 -18.65 6.87
CA ASP A 86 -21.68 -19.99 6.33
C ASP A 86 -20.79 -20.33 5.13
N LYS A 87 -20.11 -19.34 4.53
CA LYS A 87 -19.25 -19.55 3.37
C LYS A 87 -17.78 -19.85 3.72
N LEU A 88 -17.45 -19.99 5.00
CA LEU A 88 -16.06 -20.24 5.42
C LEU A 88 -15.45 -21.47 4.75
N GLU A 89 -16.15 -22.61 4.75
CA GLU A 89 -15.62 -23.85 4.15
C GLU A 89 -15.40 -23.71 2.64
N GLN A 90 -16.24 -22.92 1.96
CA GLN A 90 -16.09 -22.63 0.53
C GLN A 90 -14.85 -21.77 0.27
N LEU A 91 -14.58 -20.80 1.14
CA LEU A 91 -13.36 -19.98 1.07
C LEU A 91 -12.12 -20.84 1.27
N GLU A 92 -12.12 -21.70 2.29
CA GLU A 92 -10.98 -22.59 2.56
C GLU A 92 -10.69 -23.49 1.37
N ALA A 93 -11.72 -24.09 0.77
CA ALA A 93 -11.58 -24.89 -0.44
C ALA A 93 -11.04 -24.07 -1.62
N LEU A 94 -11.58 -22.86 -1.85
CA LEU A 94 -11.12 -21.97 -2.93
C LEU A 94 -9.63 -21.63 -2.79
N VAL A 95 -9.22 -21.21 -1.60
CA VAL A 95 -7.82 -20.84 -1.31
C VAL A 95 -6.90 -22.04 -1.48
N LEU A 96 -7.23 -23.19 -0.87
CA LEU A 96 -6.38 -24.38 -0.98
C LEU A 96 -6.30 -24.91 -2.41
N ASN A 97 -7.37 -24.83 -3.19
CA ASN A 97 -7.36 -25.21 -4.61
C ASN A 97 -6.47 -24.27 -5.43
N ALA A 98 -6.52 -22.96 -5.19
CA ALA A 98 -5.65 -22.00 -5.87
C ALA A 98 -4.17 -22.27 -5.53
N LEU A 99 -3.86 -22.52 -4.25
CA LEU A 99 -2.51 -22.89 -3.81
C LEU A 99 -2.04 -24.20 -4.45
N GLN A 100 -2.91 -25.22 -4.50
CA GLN A 100 -2.62 -26.50 -5.14
C GLN A 100 -2.35 -26.33 -6.64
N GLY A 101 -3.11 -25.47 -7.32
CA GLY A 101 -2.88 -25.11 -8.72
C GLY A 101 -1.48 -24.55 -8.99
N VAL A 102 -0.97 -23.69 -8.09
CA VAL A 102 0.41 -23.17 -8.18
C VAL A 102 1.42 -24.26 -7.83
N ALA A 103 1.14 -25.09 -6.83
CA ALA A 103 2.01 -26.18 -6.39
C ALA A 103 2.20 -27.28 -7.45
N ASP A 104 1.22 -27.49 -8.32
CA ASP A 104 1.27 -28.49 -9.39
C ASP A 104 1.82 -27.92 -10.70
N ASN A 105 1.31 -26.76 -11.13
CA ASN A 105 1.68 -26.18 -12.42
C ASN A 105 2.94 -25.32 -12.34
N GLY A 106 3.20 -24.69 -11.20
CA GLY A 106 4.25 -23.69 -11.03
C GLY A 106 3.89 -22.37 -11.68
N VAL A 107 4.92 -21.54 -11.89
CA VAL A 107 4.81 -20.24 -12.55
C VAL A 107 5.88 -20.17 -13.63
N ASP A 108 5.54 -19.54 -14.75
CA ASP A 108 6.49 -19.33 -15.84
C ASP A 108 7.74 -18.56 -15.37
N THR A 109 8.92 -18.97 -15.82
CA THR A 109 10.20 -18.39 -15.37
C THR A 109 10.29 -16.90 -15.68
N ALA A 110 9.77 -16.43 -16.82
CA ALA A 110 9.79 -14.99 -17.14
C ALA A 110 8.92 -14.19 -16.16
N ARG A 111 7.78 -14.76 -15.73
CA ARG A 111 6.95 -14.16 -14.67
C ARG A 111 7.65 -14.18 -13.31
N MET A 112 8.34 -15.26 -12.96
CA MET A 112 9.15 -15.31 -11.73
C MET A 112 10.26 -14.24 -11.72
N THR A 113 10.95 -14.06 -12.85
CA THR A 113 11.96 -13.00 -12.99
C THR A 113 11.35 -11.61 -12.83
N ALA A 114 10.21 -11.34 -13.46
CA ALA A 114 9.49 -10.08 -13.31
C ALA A 114 9.12 -9.79 -11.84
N LEU A 115 8.59 -10.77 -11.12
CA LEU A 115 8.22 -10.62 -9.71
C LEU A 115 9.44 -10.37 -8.83
N LEU A 116 10.57 -11.02 -9.12
CA LEU A 116 11.81 -10.77 -8.39
C LEU A 116 12.36 -9.36 -8.66
N ASP A 117 12.26 -8.88 -9.89
CA ASP A 117 12.62 -7.49 -10.25
C ASP A 117 11.70 -6.48 -9.53
N GLN A 118 10.42 -6.79 -9.33
CA GLN A 118 9.50 -5.96 -8.52
C GLN A 118 9.94 -5.89 -7.06
N LEU A 119 10.28 -7.02 -6.47
CA LEU A 119 10.78 -7.05 -5.09
C LEU A 119 12.10 -6.29 -4.96
N GLU A 120 13.01 -6.46 -5.90
CA GLU A 120 14.25 -5.67 -5.94
C GLU A 120 13.94 -4.16 -6.00
N LEU A 121 12.99 -3.75 -6.86
CA LEU A 121 12.57 -2.36 -6.96
C LEU A 121 12.02 -1.82 -5.63
N GLN A 122 11.11 -2.56 -4.98
CA GLN A 122 10.52 -2.18 -3.69
C GLN A 122 11.59 -2.04 -2.59
N GLN A 123 12.57 -2.94 -2.56
CA GLN A 123 13.63 -2.94 -1.55
C GLN A 123 14.70 -1.87 -1.81
N ARG A 124 14.97 -1.55 -3.07
CA ARG A 124 15.92 -0.47 -3.43
C ARG A 124 15.31 0.92 -3.26
N GLU A 125 14.00 1.03 -3.34
CA GLU A 125 13.32 2.31 -3.26
C GLU A 125 13.35 2.87 -1.84
N VAL A 126 13.97 4.03 -1.69
CA VAL A 126 13.86 4.84 -0.48
C VAL A 126 13.12 6.13 -0.86
N GLY A 127 11.89 6.26 -0.37
CA GLY A 127 11.03 7.39 -0.68
C GLY A 127 11.55 8.71 -0.10
N GLY A 128 11.09 9.84 -0.62
CA GLY A 128 11.49 11.18 -0.14
C GLY A 128 10.41 11.98 0.58
N GLY A 129 9.18 11.45 0.71
CA GLY A 129 8.00 12.27 1.02
C GLY A 129 7.45 12.18 2.45
N GLY A 130 7.72 11.09 3.17
CA GLY A 130 7.11 10.85 4.51
C GLY A 130 8.11 10.99 5.67
N TYR A 131 9.25 10.30 5.54
CA TYR A 131 10.28 10.26 6.57
C TYR A 131 11.65 10.66 6.01
N PRO A 132 12.55 11.23 6.82
CA PRO A 132 13.95 11.40 6.43
C PRO A 132 14.58 10.06 6.00
N TYR A 133 15.47 10.10 5.01
CA TYR A 133 16.14 8.93 4.44
C TYR A 133 16.70 7.96 5.48
N GLY A 134 17.45 8.48 6.47
CA GLY A 134 18.03 7.65 7.53
C GLY A 134 17.00 6.95 8.41
N LEU A 135 15.84 7.57 8.64
CA LEU A 135 14.74 6.98 9.40
C LEU A 135 14.09 5.85 8.59
N GLN A 136 13.95 6.00 7.27
CA GLN A 136 13.42 4.94 6.42
C GLN A 136 14.32 3.69 6.43
N ILE A 137 15.63 3.87 6.28
CA ILE A 137 16.60 2.76 6.36
C ILE A 137 16.56 2.10 7.74
N MET A 138 16.49 2.89 8.80
CA MET A 138 16.43 2.33 10.15
C MET A 138 15.14 1.52 10.33
N LEU A 139 14.00 2.03 9.88
CA LEU A 139 12.71 1.35 9.99
C LEU A 139 12.65 0.07 9.14
N SER A 140 13.30 0.01 7.98
CA SER A 140 13.30 -1.18 7.13
C SER A 140 14.05 -2.36 7.75
N CYS A 141 15.11 -2.12 8.53
CA CYS A 141 15.85 -3.19 9.21
C CYS A 141 15.46 -3.38 10.68
N LEU A 142 14.64 -2.48 11.25
CA LEU A 142 14.25 -2.49 12.65
C LEU A 142 13.59 -3.81 13.08
N PRO A 143 12.63 -4.42 12.34
CA PRO A 143 12.02 -5.69 12.72
C PRO A 143 13.06 -6.80 12.93
N THR A 144 14.04 -6.90 12.04
CA THR A 144 15.15 -7.85 12.18
C THR A 144 16.01 -7.51 13.42
N ALA A 145 16.34 -6.23 13.62
CA ALA A 145 17.20 -5.76 14.70
C ALA A 145 16.60 -5.97 16.09
N ILE A 146 15.32 -5.62 16.31
CA ILE A 146 14.65 -5.81 17.61
C ILE A 146 14.56 -7.29 17.99
N HIS A 147 14.49 -8.15 16.98
CA HIS A 147 14.52 -9.58 17.14
C HIS A 147 15.95 -10.13 17.21
N ARG A 148 17.00 -9.32 17.32
CA ARG A 148 18.41 -9.75 17.44
C ARG A 148 18.93 -10.50 16.20
N GLY A 149 18.39 -10.21 15.02
CA GLY A 149 18.96 -10.61 13.74
C GLY A 149 20.04 -9.63 13.26
N ASP A 150 20.66 -9.94 12.12
CA ASP A 150 21.67 -9.09 11.49
C ASP A 150 21.00 -8.00 10.64
N ALA A 151 20.94 -6.78 11.19
CA ALA A 151 20.37 -5.63 10.50
C ALA A 151 21.17 -5.22 9.25
N ALA A 152 22.49 -5.44 9.22
CA ALA A 152 23.30 -5.11 8.06
C ALA A 152 23.05 -6.11 6.92
N ALA A 153 22.88 -7.39 7.25
CA ALA A 153 22.47 -8.40 6.27
C ALA A 153 21.05 -8.14 5.73
N ALA A 154 20.13 -7.68 6.57
CA ALA A 154 18.77 -7.30 6.14
C ALA A 154 18.77 -6.11 5.15
N LEU A 155 19.71 -5.16 5.29
CA LEU A 155 19.87 -4.05 4.36
C LEU A 155 20.63 -4.44 3.08
N ASN A 156 21.53 -5.42 3.16
CA ASN A 156 22.32 -5.86 2.02
C ASN A 156 21.58 -6.95 1.22
N ILE A 157 20.68 -6.52 0.35
CA ILE A 157 19.81 -7.41 -0.44
C ILE A 157 20.51 -8.08 -1.63
N ASP A 158 21.63 -7.54 -2.12
CA ASP A 158 22.26 -8.00 -3.38
C ASP A 158 22.65 -9.49 -3.39
N PRO A 159 23.26 -10.06 -2.31
CA PRO A 159 23.56 -11.49 -2.26
C PRO A 159 22.30 -12.36 -2.28
N ILE A 160 21.25 -11.91 -1.60
CA ILE A 160 19.98 -12.64 -1.51
C ILE A 160 19.28 -12.65 -2.87
N LEU A 161 19.24 -11.51 -3.56
CA LEU A 161 18.69 -11.41 -4.91
C LEU A 161 19.45 -12.28 -5.90
N THR A 162 20.78 -12.34 -5.80
CA THR A 162 21.60 -13.22 -6.66
C THR A 162 21.23 -14.69 -6.45
N GLN A 163 21.14 -15.12 -5.19
CA GLN A 163 20.76 -16.50 -4.86
C GLN A 163 19.33 -16.83 -5.31
N LEU A 164 18.38 -15.89 -5.16
CA LEU A 164 17.01 -16.08 -5.64
C LEU A 164 16.95 -16.14 -7.17
N ARG A 165 17.71 -15.32 -7.89
CA ARG A 165 17.79 -15.36 -9.36
C ARG A 165 18.22 -16.73 -9.87
N GLU A 166 19.16 -17.38 -9.19
CA GLU A 166 19.59 -18.74 -9.48
C GLU A 166 18.49 -19.76 -9.12
N SER A 167 17.86 -19.59 -7.95
CA SER A 167 16.84 -20.50 -7.43
C SER A 167 15.59 -20.55 -8.32
N ILE A 168 15.13 -19.40 -8.84
CA ILE A 168 13.94 -19.34 -9.71
C ILE A 168 14.16 -19.97 -11.09
N GLN A 169 15.40 -20.32 -11.46
CA GLN A 169 15.65 -21.08 -12.70
C GLN A 169 15.18 -22.52 -12.57
N ASP A 170 15.06 -23.06 -11.35
CA ASP A 170 14.42 -24.36 -11.12
C ASP A 170 12.89 -24.17 -11.06
N PRO A 171 12.12 -24.74 -12.01
CA PRO A 171 10.65 -24.66 -11.99
C PRO A 171 10.01 -25.27 -10.74
N ASN A 172 10.75 -26.11 -9.99
CA ASN A 172 10.27 -26.71 -8.75
C ASN A 172 10.44 -25.80 -7.52
N PHE A 173 11.19 -24.70 -7.64
CA PHE A 173 11.43 -23.79 -6.51
C PHE A 173 10.11 -23.28 -5.92
N ILE A 174 9.29 -22.62 -6.74
CA ILE A 174 8.01 -22.05 -6.27
C ILE A 174 7.01 -23.14 -5.86
N LYS A 175 7.01 -24.28 -6.55
CA LYS A 175 6.14 -25.43 -6.23
C LYS A 175 6.43 -25.95 -4.83
N SER A 176 7.72 -26.13 -4.52
CA SER A 176 8.19 -26.62 -3.22
C SER A 176 7.96 -25.58 -2.12
N LEU A 177 8.11 -24.29 -2.46
CA LEU A 177 7.91 -23.19 -1.52
C LEU A 177 6.44 -23.08 -1.08
N VAL A 178 5.49 -23.10 -2.02
CA VAL A 178 4.04 -23.09 -1.72
C VAL A 178 3.64 -24.32 -0.89
N LYS A 179 4.15 -25.51 -1.26
CA LYS A 179 3.86 -26.75 -0.52
C LYS A 179 4.33 -26.65 0.93
N ARG A 180 5.61 -26.32 1.13
CA ARG A 180 6.25 -26.24 2.46
C ARG A 180 5.61 -25.17 3.35
N LEU A 181 5.38 -23.97 2.83
CA LEU A 181 4.98 -22.82 3.63
C LEU A 181 3.48 -22.73 3.88
N LEU A 182 2.65 -23.22 2.94
CA LEU A 182 1.19 -23.01 3.00
C LEU A 182 0.39 -24.32 3.00
N ILE A 183 0.66 -25.26 2.08
CA ILE A 183 -0.19 -26.46 1.93
C ILE A 183 0.06 -27.46 3.06
N ASP A 184 1.33 -27.82 3.29
CA ASP A 184 1.73 -28.81 4.29
C ASP A 184 1.80 -28.19 5.71
N ASN A 185 1.79 -26.86 5.80
CA ASN A 185 1.86 -26.12 7.04
C ASN A 185 0.50 -26.11 7.77
N GLN A 186 0.44 -26.87 8.87
CA GLN A 186 -0.73 -26.94 9.75
C GLN A 186 -0.80 -25.79 10.77
N HIS A 187 0.21 -24.93 10.86
CA HIS A 187 0.18 -23.75 11.71
C HIS A 187 -0.63 -22.63 11.04
N ARG A 188 -1.90 -22.92 10.84
CA ARG A 188 -2.89 -22.12 10.12
C ARG A 188 -4.10 -21.88 10.99
N VAL A 189 -4.70 -20.70 10.87
CA VAL A 189 -5.98 -20.34 11.48
C VAL A 189 -6.94 -19.79 10.43
N SER A 190 -8.22 -20.05 10.62
CA SER A 190 -9.32 -19.42 9.90
C SER A 190 -10.11 -18.55 10.87
N LEU A 191 -10.32 -17.29 10.51
CA LEU A 191 -11.00 -16.27 11.32
C LEU A 191 -12.26 -15.80 10.60
N VAL A 192 -13.37 -15.80 11.36
CA VAL A 192 -14.65 -15.26 10.94
C VAL A 192 -14.92 -14.03 11.78
N MET A 193 -14.91 -12.86 11.13
CA MET A 193 -15.12 -11.58 11.78
C MET A 193 -16.48 -11.03 11.37
N THR A 194 -17.43 -11.06 12.30
CA THR A 194 -18.84 -10.74 12.03
C THR A 194 -19.18 -9.35 12.54
N PRO A 195 -20.00 -8.57 11.82
CA PRO A 195 -20.46 -7.27 12.28
C PRO A 195 -21.35 -7.42 13.53
N ASP A 196 -21.19 -6.52 14.51
CA ASP A 196 -22.05 -6.43 15.68
C ASP A 196 -22.41 -4.96 15.96
N THR A 197 -23.70 -4.62 15.81
CA THR A 197 -24.22 -3.26 16.02
C THR A 197 -24.27 -2.86 17.49
N LYS A 198 -24.26 -3.83 18.41
CA LYS A 198 -24.36 -3.60 19.86
C LYS A 198 -22.99 -3.52 20.51
N LEU A 199 -21.93 -4.05 19.89
CA LEU A 199 -20.59 -4.13 20.47
C LEU A 199 -20.05 -2.76 20.94
N SER A 200 -20.30 -1.68 20.18
CA SER A 200 -19.89 -0.33 20.59
C SER A 200 -20.59 0.12 21.88
N GLN A 201 -21.89 -0.10 21.98
CA GLN A 201 -22.66 0.25 23.18
C GLN A 201 -22.29 -0.64 24.37
N GLN A 202 -22.07 -1.94 24.13
CA GLN A 202 -21.59 -2.88 25.15
C GLN A 202 -20.25 -2.45 25.72
N ARG A 203 -19.28 -2.06 24.89
CA ARG A 203 -17.98 -1.55 25.35
C ARG A 203 -18.12 -0.30 26.22
N ILE A 204 -18.99 0.64 25.84
CA ILE A 204 -19.26 1.85 26.63
C ILE A 204 -19.88 1.48 27.99
N GLU A 205 -20.80 0.53 28.00
CA GLU A 205 -21.48 0.09 29.23
C GLU A 205 -20.53 -0.70 30.14
N GLU A 206 -19.72 -1.60 29.59
CA GLU A 206 -18.65 -2.30 30.31
C GLU A 206 -17.65 -1.31 30.93
N GLU A 207 -17.27 -0.27 30.18
CA GLU A 207 -16.40 0.79 30.69
C GLU A 207 -17.06 1.55 31.85
N LYS A 208 -18.33 1.95 31.72
CA LYS A 208 -19.09 2.62 32.80
C LYS A 208 -19.20 1.73 34.04
N GLN A 209 -19.48 0.45 33.86
CA GLN A 209 -19.57 -0.51 34.96
C GLN A 209 -18.23 -0.69 35.65
N LYS A 210 -17.14 -0.80 34.88
CA LYS A 210 -15.78 -0.87 35.41
C LYS A 210 -15.44 0.39 36.23
N LEU A 211 -15.76 1.58 35.71
CA LEU A 211 -15.56 2.84 36.42
C LEU A 211 -16.42 2.94 37.71
N ALA A 212 -17.66 2.48 37.66
CA ALA A 212 -18.54 2.44 38.83
C ALA A 212 -18.01 1.47 39.90
N ALA A 213 -17.53 0.29 39.50
CA ALA A 213 -16.93 -0.70 40.39
C ALA A 213 -15.65 -0.14 41.05
N ILE A 214 -14.75 0.46 40.27
CA ILE A 214 -13.57 1.16 40.81
C ILE A 214 -14.00 2.21 41.82
N LYS A 215 -14.96 3.08 41.47
CA LYS A 215 -15.46 4.15 42.36
C LYS A 215 -16.05 3.61 43.66
N ALA A 216 -16.70 2.45 43.63
CA ALA A 216 -17.30 1.81 44.80
C ALA A 216 -16.24 1.22 45.75
N THR A 217 -15.09 0.79 45.24
CA THR A 217 -13.98 0.27 46.06
C THR A 217 -13.12 1.34 46.71
N LEU A 218 -13.19 2.59 46.24
CA LEU A 218 -12.40 3.69 46.77
C LEU A 218 -12.93 4.17 48.12
N THR A 219 -12.01 4.36 49.05
CA THR A 219 -12.22 5.12 50.30
C THR A 219 -12.42 6.60 50.01
N GLU A 220 -12.96 7.35 50.98
CA GLU A 220 -13.14 8.80 50.84
C GLU A 220 -11.79 9.54 50.66
N ASP A 221 -10.73 9.07 51.32
CA ASP A 221 -9.38 9.63 51.16
C ASP A 221 -8.84 9.43 49.74
N GLU A 222 -9.06 8.25 49.14
CA GLU A 222 -8.65 7.99 47.76
C GLU A 222 -9.46 8.80 46.74
N LYS A 223 -10.77 8.96 46.95
CA LYS A 223 -11.60 9.83 46.10
C LYS A 223 -11.12 11.27 46.17
N GLN A 224 -10.84 11.77 47.37
CA GLN A 224 -10.33 13.12 47.55
C GLN A 224 -8.94 13.27 46.91
N ASN A 225 -8.08 12.25 46.99
CA ASN A 225 -6.78 12.26 46.35
C ASN A 225 -6.88 12.35 44.81
N ILE A 226 -7.82 11.64 44.17
CA ILE A 226 -8.06 11.75 42.72
C ILE A 226 -8.49 13.18 42.34
N ILE A 227 -9.42 13.78 43.09
CA ILE A 227 -9.88 15.15 42.85
C ILE A 227 -8.73 16.15 42.99
N THR A 228 -7.95 16.04 44.06
CA THR A 228 -6.79 16.91 44.30
C THR A 228 -5.74 16.73 43.20
N THR A 229 -5.47 15.49 42.77
CA THR A 229 -4.52 15.21 41.68
C THR A 229 -5.01 15.78 40.35
N ALA A 230 -6.30 15.65 40.03
CA ALA A 230 -6.87 16.21 38.81
C ALA A 230 -6.84 17.75 38.80
N ALA A 231 -7.08 18.39 39.94
CA ALA A 231 -6.94 19.84 40.09
C ALA A 231 -5.49 20.29 39.93
N ALA A 232 -4.54 19.62 40.59
CA ALA A 232 -3.11 19.89 40.46
C ALA A 232 -2.59 19.65 39.03
N LEU A 233 -3.07 18.62 38.34
CA LEU A 233 -2.76 18.37 36.93
C LEU A 233 -3.29 19.50 36.05
N LYS A 234 -4.53 19.95 36.26
CA LYS A 234 -5.12 21.06 35.52
C LYS A 234 -4.33 22.35 35.74
N GLU A 235 -3.96 22.65 36.98
CA GLU A 235 -3.10 23.79 37.31
C GLU A 235 -1.76 23.69 36.59
N ARG A 236 -1.08 22.54 36.67
CA ARG A 236 0.20 22.29 35.98
C ARG A 236 0.12 22.47 34.46
N GLN A 237 -0.98 22.07 33.83
CA GLN A 237 -1.21 22.25 32.38
C GLN A 237 -1.47 23.72 31.99
N THR A 238 -1.83 24.57 32.96
CA THR A 238 -2.02 26.02 32.74
C THR A 238 -0.82 26.88 33.09
N VAL A 239 0.20 26.30 33.73
CA VAL A 239 1.46 26.99 34.02
C VAL A 239 2.19 27.29 32.71
N ASP A 240 2.63 28.54 32.57
CA ASP A 240 3.53 28.94 31.48
C ASP A 240 4.94 28.40 31.77
N ASP A 241 5.37 27.41 31.00
CA ASP A 241 6.68 26.77 31.15
C ASP A 241 7.78 27.67 30.54
N ASP A 242 8.91 27.79 31.23
CA ASP A 242 10.06 28.56 30.71
C ASP A 242 10.69 27.83 29.50
N PRO A 243 10.59 28.40 28.28
CA PRO A 243 11.12 27.75 27.09
C PRO A 243 12.66 27.79 27.01
N GLU A 244 13.35 28.56 27.86
CA GLU A 244 14.82 28.67 27.86
C GLU A 244 15.54 27.43 28.41
N ILE A 245 14.84 26.51 29.09
CA ILE A 245 15.45 25.29 29.64
C ILE A 245 15.78 24.24 28.58
N LEU A 246 15.17 24.36 27.39
CA LEU A 246 15.41 23.46 26.27
C LEU A 246 16.52 24.00 25.37
N PRO A 247 17.39 23.13 24.80
CA PRO A 247 18.34 23.55 23.79
C PRO A 247 17.58 24.12 22.57
N LYS A 248 18.11 25.20 22.01
CA LYS A 248 17.54 25.90 20.85
C LYS A 248 18.54 25.96 19.71
N VAL A 249 18.00 26.08 18.51
CA VAL A 249 18.73 26.49 17.32
C VAL A 249 18.44 27.96 17.05
N ASP A 250 19.43 28.68 16.54
CA ASP A 250 19.32 30.09 16.22
C ASP A 250 18.94 30.29 14.74
N LEU A 251 18.45 31.48 14.39
CA LEU A 251 18.21 31.85 12.98
C LEU A 251 19.49 31.70 12.13
N SER A 252 20.66 31.86 12.73
CA SER A 252 21.95 31.64 12.08
C SER A 252 22.24 30.19 11.69
N ASP A 253 21.53 29.22 12.29
CA ASP A 253 21.67 27.80 11.95
C ASP A 253 20.87 27.43 10.68
N ILE A 254 20.01 28.34 10.19
CA ILE A 254 19.19 28.15 9.00
C ILE A 254 19.96 28.69 7.77
N PRO A 255 20.30 27.83 6.78
CA PRO A 255 20.93 28.30 5.56
C PRO A 255 20.06 29.35 4.84
N PRO A 256 20.65 30.45 4.35
CA PRO A 256 19.89 31.55 3.73
C PRO A 256 19.32 31.19 2.36
N VAL A 257 19.79 30.11 1.75
CA VAL A 257 19.37 29.63 0.42
C VAL A 257 19.11 28.14 0.51
N THR A 258 18.00 27.70 -0.06
CA THR A 258 17.68 26.28 -0.23
C THR A 258 18.35 25.75 -1.49
N ASP A 259 19.04 24.62 -1.39
CA ASP A 259 19.60 23.94 -2.55
C ASP A 259 18.48 23.56 -3.52
N THR A 260 18.55 24.10 -4.74
CA THR A 260 17.65 23.72 -5.83
C THR A 260 18.31 22.60 -6.62
N PRO A 261 17.61 21.48 -6.92
CA PRO A 261 18.18 20.39 -7.69
C PRO A 261 18.60 20.89 -9.08
N THR A 262 19.83 20.57 -9.46
CA THR A 262 20.33 20.86 -10.80
C THR A 262 19.84 19.81 -11.79
N PHE A 263 19.61 20.23 -13.03
CA PHE A 263 19.23 19.34 -14.12
C PHE A 263 20.06 19.63 -15.37
N ALA A 264 20.18 18.62 -16.22
CA ALA A 264 20.71 18.77 -17.57
C ALA A 264 19.55 18.77 -18.56
N GLU A 265 19.58 19.68 -19.54
CA GLU A 265 18.68 19.62 -20.68
C GLU A 265 19.24 18.65 -21.73
N GLN A 266 18.38 17.79 -22.25
CA GLN A 266 18.68 16.89 -23.35
C GLN A 266 17.64 17.04 -24.45
N LYS A 267 18.08 17.02 -25.71
CA LYS A 267 17.15 16.96 -26.84
C LYS A 267 16.85 15.51 -27.16
N ILE A 268 15.59 15.12 -27.03
CA ILE A 268 15.08 13.81 -27.47
C ILE A 268 14.18 14.07 -28.68
N ALA A 269 14.63 13.62 -29.86
CA ALA A 269 14.06 14.01 -31.14
C ALA A 269 13.90 15.54 -31.26
N ASN A 270 12.65 16.04 -31.35
CA ASN A 270 12.33 17.46 -31.49
C ASN A 270 11.84 18.12 -30.20
N ARG A 271 12.05 17.49 -29.03
CA ARG A 271 11.59 17.97 -27.72
C ARG A 271 12.75 18.11 -26.75
N THR A 272 12.64 19.06 -25.82
CA THR A 272 13.55 19.19 -24.69
C THR A 272 13.06 18.31 -23.54
N ALA A 273 13.93 17.46 -23.03
CA ALA A 273 13.75 16.68 -21.81
C ALA A 273 14.69 17.23 -20.74
N THR A 274 14.27 17.17 -19.47
CA THR A 274 15.10 17.50 -18.32
C THR A 274 15.52 16.23 -17.60
N PHE A 275 16.82 16.13 -17.29
CA PHE A 275 17.42 15.00 -16.62
C PHE A 275 18.00 15.42 -15.28
N TYR A 276 17.60 14.73 -14.21
CA TYR A 276 18.04 14.99 -12.84
C TYR A 276 18.95 13.84 -12.37
N PRO A 277 20.29 13.95 -12.50
CA PRO A 277 21.20 12.92 -12.04
C PRO A 277 21.17 12.85 -10.51
N GLN A 278 20.67 11.75 -9.95
CA GLN A 278 20.59 11.52 -8.51
C GLN A 278 21.05 10.11 -8.16
N GLY A 279 21.50 9.90 -6.92
CA GLY A 279 21.84 8.58 -6.39
C GLY A 279 20.60 7.75 -6.08
N THR A 280 19.92 7.26 -7.12
CA THR A 280 18.62 6.58 -7.03
C THR A 280 18.72 5.08 -6.70
N ASN A 281 19.87 4.60 -6.22
CA ASN A 281 20.08 3.19 -5.87
C ASN A 281 19.73 2.18 -6.98
N GLY A 282 20.03 2.51 -8.24
CA GLY A 282 19.76 1.62 -9.39
C GLY A 282 18.37 1.76 -10.01
N LEU A 283 17.61 2.77 -9.60
CA LEU A 283 16.26 3.05 -10.10
C LEU A 283 16.23 4.22 -11.09
N SER A 284 15.27 4.17 -12.00
CA SER A 284 14.97 5.26 -12.92
C SER A 284 13.51 5.70 -12.76
N TYR A 285 13.29 7.00 -12.86
CA TYR A 285 11.97 7.63 -12.79
C TYR A 285 11.72 8.37 -14.10
N GLN A 286 10.65 8.00 -14.81
CA GLN A 286 10.27 8.62 -16.07
C GLN A 286 8.92 9.31 -15.91
N GLN A 287 8.81 10.55 -16.40
CA GLN A 287 7.58 11.33 -16.36
C GLN A 287 7.32 11.98 -17.71
N VAL A 288 6.13 11.74 -18.25
CA VAL A 288 5.59 12.44 -19.41
C VAL A 288 4.61 13.48 -18.88
N ILE A 289 4.98 14.76 -19.00
CA ILE A 289 4.19 15.88 -18.49
C ILE A 289 3.63 16.65 -19.69
N THR A 290 2.31 16.79 -19.73
CA THR A 290 1.60 17.53 -20.78
C THR A 290 0.66 18.55 -20.16
N GLN A 291 0.66 19.77 -20.69
CA GLN A 291 -0.32 20.78 -20.29
C GLN A 291 -1.72 20.30 -20.68
N LEU A 292 -2.66 20.38 -19.73
CA LEU A 292 -4.05 20.04 -19.99
C LEU A 292 -4.66 21.07 -20.96
N PRO A 293 -5.46 20.65 -21.95
CA PRO A 293 -6.25 21.59 -22.74
C PRO A 293 -7.33 22.24 -21.88
N THR A 294 -7.98 23.28 -22.39
CA THR A 294 -9.20 23.81 -21.78
C THR A 294 -10.27 22.72 -21.78
N LEU A 295 -10.66 22.25 -20.59
CA LEU A 295 -11.68 21.24 -20.39
C LEU A 295 -13.04 21.92 -20.19
N ASN A 296 -14.10 21.33 -20.75
CA ASN A 296 -15.46 21.71 -20.36
C ASN A 296 -15.84 21.11 -19.00
N GLU A 297 -17.01 21.47 -18.47
CA GLU A 297 -17.48 21.04 -17.15
C GLU A 297 -17.55 19.51 -17.02
N GLN A 298 -18.07 18.82 -18.04
CA GLN A 298 -18.18 17.35 -18.04
C GLN A 298 -16.80 16.68 -18.07
N GLN A 299 -15.88 17.18 -18.90
CA GLN A 299 -14.51 16.67 -18.98
C GLN A 299 -13.76 16.90 -17.66
N SER A 300 -13.98 18.05 -17.03
CA SER A 300 -13.37 18.39 -15.73
C SER A 300 -13.86 17.45 -14.63
N ALA A 301 -15.17 17.16 -14.59
CA ALA A 301 -15.76 16.20 -13.67
C ALA A 301 -15.24 14.77 -13.88
N LEU A 302 -14.91 14.40 -15.12
CA LEU A 302 -14.39 13.07 -15.47
C LEU A 302 -12.87 12.94 -15.28
N LEU A 303 -12.12 14.02 -15.11
CA LEU A 303 -10.65 13.99 -15.07
C LEU A 303 -10.11 13.09 -13.95
N GLY A 304 -10.72 13.16 -12.76
CA GLY A 304 -10.33 12.30 -11.63
C GLY A 304 -10.58 10.81 -11.92
N ILE A 305 -11.70 10.47 -12.58
CA ILE A 305 -12.02 9.10 -12.98
C ILE A 305 -11.05 8.63 -14.07
N HIS A 306 -10.81 9.47 -15.08
CA HIS A 306 -9.85 9.20 -16.15
C HIS A 306 -8.47 8.82 -15.57
N ASN A 307 -7.94 9.65 -14.68
CA ASN A 307 -6.63 9.41 -14.04
C ASN A 307 -6.60 8.10 -13.25
N ARG A 308 -7.71 7.73 -12.59
CA ARG A 308 -7.83 6.49 -11.81
C ARG A 308 -7.88 5.24 -12.68
N VAL A 309 -8.52 5.29 -13.85
CA VAL A 309 -8.72 4.09 -14.67
C VAL A 309 -7.65 3.90 -15.75
N LEU A 310 -7.02 4.97 -16.24
CA LEU A 310 -6.13 4.94 -17.41
C LEU A 310 -5.04 3.85 -17.33
N THR A 311 -4.45 3.65 -16.15
CA THR A 311 -3.32 2.73 -15.93
C THR A 311 -3.75 1.28 -15.69
N ASP A 312 -5.05 1.01 -15.59
CA ASP A 312 -5.62 -0.30 -15.21
C ASP A 312 -6.49 -0.92 -16.33
N LEU A 313 -6.38 -0.38 -17.54
CA LEU A 313 -7.11 -0.82 -18.73
C LEU A 313 -6.18 -1.48 -19.75
N GLY A 314 -6.78 -2.14 -20.74
CA GLY A 314 -6.09 -2.68 -21.90
C GLY A 314 -5.39 -1.61 -22.72
N VAL A 315 -4.32 -2.00 -23.42
CA VAL A 315 -3.52 -1.11 -24.27
C VAL A 315 -3.27 -1.77 -25.62
N GLY A 316 -3.63 -1.09 -26.71
CA GLY A 316 -3.44 -1.58 -28.08
C GLY A 316 -4.18 -2.89 -28.33
N SER A 317 -3.45 -4.00 -28.51
CA SER A 317 -4.03 -5.35 -28.69
C SER A 317 -4.13 -6.16 -27.40
N LYS A 318 -3.62 -5.64 -26.27
CA LYS A 318 -3.65 -6.30 -24.95
C LYS A 318 -4.94 -5.94 -24.23
N ASP A 319 -5.52 -6.91 -23.53
CA ASP A 319 -6.56 -6.65 -22.52
C ASP A 319 -5.92 -6.18 -21.20
N TYR A 320 -6.74 -5.81 -20.22
CA TYR A 320 -6.23 -5.30 -18.94
C TYR A 320 -5.30 -6.28 -18.20
N LEU A 321 -5.56 -7.60 -18.28
CA LEU A 321 -4.72 -8.63 -17.63
C LEU A 321 -3.33 -8.72 -18.30
N ALA A 322 -3.28 -8.72 -19.62
CA ALA A 322 -2.03 -8.74 -20.37
C ALA A 322 -1.26 -7.41 -20.20
N THR A 323 -1.95 -6.27 -20.09
CA THR A 323 -1.32 -4.99 -19.76
C THR A 323 -0.72 -5.01 -18.36
N GLN A 324 -1.44 -5.49 -17.33
CA GLN A 324 -0.89 -5.56 -15.96
C GLN A 324 0.34 -6.47 -15.87
N ASN A 325 0.32 -7.64 -16.54
CA ASN A 325 1.50 -8.50 -16.62
C ASN A 325 2.67 -7.81 -17.31
N TRP A 326 2.43 -7.02 -18.35
CA TRP A 326 3.47 -6.24 -19.01
C TRP A 326 4.03 -5.15 -18.08
N GLN A 327 3.18 -4.46 -17.32
CA GLN A 327 3.64 -3.49 -16.31
C GLN A 327 4.56 -4.15 -15.28
N THR A 328 4.14 -5.26 -14.66
CA THR A 328 4.94 -6.04 -13.70
C THR A 328 6.28 -6.49 -14.28
N GLN A 329 6.36 -6.75 -15.58
CA GLN A 329 7.61 -7.15 -16.24
C GLN A 329 8.64 -6.02 -16.37
N VAL A 330 8.22 -4.76 -16.38
CA VAL A 330 9.10 -3.65 -16.78
C VAL A 330 9.21 -2.53 -15.75
N CYS A 331 8.23 -2.37 -14.85
CA CYS A 331 8.18 -1.22 -13.94
C CYS A 331 7.38 -1.52 -12.66
N GLY A 332 7.57 -0.70 -11.61
CA GLY A 332 6.80 -0.75 -10.35
C GLY A 332 5.39 -0.20 -10.43
N GLY A 333 4.77 -0.30 -11.60
CA GLY A 333 3.51 0.33 -11.93
C GLY A 333 3.66 1.71 -12.59
N ILE A 334 2.55 2.14 -13.18
CA ILE A 334 2.38 3.45 -13.80
C ILE A 334 1.36 4.24 -12.98
N ASN A 335 1.58 5.54 -12.86
CA ASN A 335 0.64 6.46 -12.23
C ASN A 335 0.24 7.56 -13.21
N ALA A 336 -1.06 7.86 -13.26
CA ALA A 336 -1.63 8.97 -14.01
C ALA A 336 -2.23 9.97 -13.03
N GLN A 337 -1.82 11.23 -13.12
CA GLN A 337 -2.30 12.28 -12.23
C GLN A 337 -2.46 13.61 -12.96
N SER A 338 -3.33 14.46 -12.44
CA SER A 338 -3.45 15.85 -12.88
C SER A 338 -3.15 16.78 -11.72
N SER A 339 -2.38 17.83 -11.99
CA SER A 339 -2.14 18.91 -11.05
C SER A 339 -2.67 20.21 -11.62
N ILE A 340 -3.42 20.93 -10.80
CA ILE A 340 -3.96 22.25 -11.09
C ILE A 340 -3.20 23.23 -10.19
N ARG A 341 -2.56 24.22 -10.79
CA ARG A 341 -1.68 25.15 -10.06
C ARG A 341 -1.99 26.59 -10.46
N SER A 342 -2.02 27.47 -9.47
CA SER A 342 -2.02 28.91 -9.71
C SER A 342 -0.65 29.42 -10.14
N ASN A 343 -0.65 30.56 -10.82
CA ASN A 343 0.57 31.30 -11.11
C ASN A 343 1.10 31.97 -9.81
N LEU A 344 2.42 32.05 -9.66
CA LEU A 344 3.08 32.67 -8.51
C LEU A 344 2.61 34.10 -8.23
N ASN A 345 2.26 34.85 -9.28
CA ASN A 345 1.88 36.26 -9.17
C ASN A 345 0.37 36.51 -9.27
N ASN A 346 -0.44 35.48 -9.53
CA ASN A 346 -1.89 35.62 -9.67
C ASN A 346 -2.59 34.27 -9.44
N GLU A 347 -3.30 34.16 -8.33
CA GLU A 347 -4.03 32.97 -7.92
C GLU A 347 -5.20 32.61 -8.85
N GLN A 348 -5.75 33.60 -9.56
CA GLN A 348 -6.83 33.42 -10.54
C GLN A 348 -6.32 32.90 -11.90
N ASN A 349 -5.01 32.98 -12.16
CA ASN A 349 -4.42 32.43 -13.37
C ASN A 349 -3.96 30.99 -13.13
N VAL A 350 -4.80 30.04 -13.53
CA VAL A 350 -4.62 28.62 -13.23
C VAL A 350 -4.17 27.86 -14.47
N SER A 351 -3.19 26.97 -14.31
CA SER A 351 -2.74 26.02 -15.33
C SER A 351 -2.87 24.58 -14.84
N GLY A 352 -3.38 23.71 -15.72
CA GLY A 352 -3.49 22.28 -15.48
C GLY A 352 -2.38 21.52 -16.20
N TYR A 353 -1.83 20.49 -15.55
CA TYR A 353 -0.87 19.56 -16.14
C TYR A 353 -1.31 18.14 -15.85
N PHE A 354 -1.25 17.29 -16.87
CA PHE A 354 -1.38 15.85 -16.76
C PHE A 354 0.03 15.23 -16.77
N THR A 355 0.27 14.30 -15.84
CA THR A 355 1.52 13.57 -15.71
C THR A 355 1.23 12.08 -15.75
N LEU A 356 1.83 11.38 -16.71
CA LEU A 356 1.97 9.93 -16.70
C LEU A 356 3.38 9.59 -16.25
N SER A 357 3.53 8.77 -15.22
CA SER A 357 4.82 8.49 -14.60
C SER A 357 5.01 7.02 -14.29
N ALA A 358 6.23 6.53 -14.44
CA ALA A 358 6.62 5.19 -14.03
C ALA A 358 7.99 5.23 -13.34
N LYS A 359 8.23 4.22 -12.51
CA LYS A 359 9.53 3.96 -11.88
C LYS A 359 9.91 2.51 -12.13
N GLY A 360 11.20 2.22 -12.23
CA GLY A 360 11.66 0.85 -12.40
C GLY A 360 13.17 0.72 -12.31
N LEU A 361 13.65 -0.52 -12.40
CA LEU A 361 15.09 -0.80 -12.46
C LEU A 361 15.70 -0.21 -13.72
N ASN A 362 16.93 0.29 -13.62
CA ASN A 362 17.64 0.91 -14.75
C ASN A 362 17.73 0.03 -16.01
N ILE A 363 17.75 -1.30 -15.83
CA ILE A 363 17.80 -2.28 -16.92
C ILE A 363 16.55 -2.26 -17.83
N HIS A 364 15.42 -1.74 -17.33
CA HIS A 364 14.14 -1.73 -18.04
C HIS A 364 13.79 -0.38 -18.67
N ASN A 365 14.72 0.59 -18.67
CA ASN A 365 14.43 1.98 -19.07
C ASN A 365 13.73 2.14 -20.43
N ASP A 366 14.21 1.46 -21.47
CA ASP A 366 13.61 1.55 -22.80
C ASP A 366 12.20 0.92 -22.83
N ALA A 367 12.02 -0.18 -22.10
CA ALA A 367 10.74 -0.87 -21.98
C ALA A 367 9.71 -0.03 -21.20
N ILE A 368 10.16 0.72 -20.19
CA ILE A 368 9.33 1.69 -19.46
C ILE A 368 8.88 2.81 -20.41
N SER A 369 9.79 3.32 -21.25
CA SER A 369 9.44 4.36 -22.22
C SER A 369 8.40 3.88 -23.24
N ASP A 370 8.53 2.66 -23.75
CA ASP A 370 7.52 2.07 -24.65
C ASP A 370 6.18 1.88 -23.94
N LEU A 371 6.19 1.36 -22.71
CA LEU A 371 4.98 1.21 -21.90
C LEU A 371 4.24 2.53 -21.67
N LEU A 372 4.95 3.59 -21.30
CA LEU A 372 4.38 4.93 -21.15
C LEU A 372 3.81 5.45 -22.46
N TYR A 373 4.52 5.26 -23.58
CA TYR A 373 4.05 5.67 -24.91
C TYR A 373 2.78 4.93 -25.33
N GLN A 374 2.76 3.60 -25.23
CA GLN A 374 1.61 2.78 -25.58
C GLN A 374 0.40 3.13 -24.70
N THR A 375 0.60 3.29 -23.38
CA THR A 375 -0.48 3.68 -22.46
C THR A 375 -1.02 5.07 -22.81
N TYR A 376 -0.16 6.04 -23.11
CA TYR A 376 -0.59 7.40 -23.45
C TYR A 376 -1.39 7.47 -24.76
N GLN A 377 -1.02 6.67 -25.76
CA GLN A 377 -1.60 6.77 -27.11
C GLN A 377 -2.69 5.74 -27.42
N HIS A 378 -2.65 4.59 -26.75
CA HIS A 378 -3.41 3.40 -27.15
C HIS A 378 -4.14 2.74 -25.98
N ALA A 379 -4.34 3.45 -24.86
CA ALA A 379 -5.24 3.00 -23.81
C ALA A 379 -6.66 2.76 -24.36
N ARG A 380 -7.26 1.66 -23.93
CA ARG A 380 -8.57 1.21 -24.38
C ARG A 380 -9.63 1.50 -23.32
N PHE A 381 -10.65 2.25 -23.71
CA PHE A 381 -11.81 2.54 -22.86
C PHE A 381 -13.03 1.67 -23.21
N ASP A 382 -12.79 0.53 -23.86
CA ASP A 382 -13.81 -0.42 -24.34
C ASP A 382 -14.00 -1.65 -23.43
N GLU A 383 -13.53 -1.58 -22.19
CA GLU A 383 -13.66 -2.62 -21.15
C GLU A 383 -14.65 -2.19 -20.05
N PRO A 384 -15.98 -2.10 -20.33
CA PRO A 384 -16.95 -1.48 -19.42
C PRO A 384 -17.10 -2.20 -18.08
N GLN A 385 -16.86 -3.52 -18.06
CA GLN A 385 -16.86 -4.29 -16.82
C GLN A 385 -15.70 -3.87 -15.91
N ARG A 386 -14.47 -3.84 -16.44
CA ARG A 386 -13.29 -3.41 -15.69
C ARG A 386 -13.41 -1.97 -15.20
N ILE A 387 -13.90 -1.06 -16.05
CA ILE A 387 -14.14 0.35 -15.66
C ILE A 387 -15.13 0.42 -14.50
N ARG A 388 -16.22 -0.35 -14.54
CA ARG A 388 -17.20 -0.40 -13.44
C ARG A 388 -16.57 -0.89 -12.13
N GLU A 389 -15.76 -1.94 -12.20
CA GLU A 389 -15.03 -2.49 -11.04
C GLU A 389 -14.11 -1.43 -10.41
N LEU A 390 -13.28 -0.76 -11.23
CA LEU A 390 -12.36 0.28 -10.77
C LEU A 390 -13.09 1.47 -10.13
N ILE A 391 -14.22 1.89 -10.69
CA ILE A 391 -15.05 2.96 -10.13
C ILE A 391 -15.67 2.51 -8.79
N ALA A 392 -16.18 1.29 -8.70
CA ALA A 392 -16.74 0.74 -7.46
C ALA A 392 -15.68 0.69 -6.35
N GLN A 393 -14.48 0.19 -6.66
CA GLN A 393 -13.33 0.19 -5.73
C GLN A 393 -12.91 1.61 -5.32
N SER A 394 -12.89 2.57 -6.25
CA SER A 394 -12.58 3.96 -5.96
C SER A 394 -13.61 4.59 -5.01
N ARG A 395 -14.89 4.28 -5.21
CA ARG A 395 -15.98 4.77 -4.36
C ARG A 395 -15.88 4.19 -2.95
N ALA A 396 -15.68 2.88 -2.82
CA ALA A 396 -15.52 2.23 -1.52
C ALA A 396 -14.34 2.83 -0.72
N ARG A 397 -13.19 3.04 -1.38
CA ARG A 397 -12.04 3.73 -0.76
C ARG A 397 -12.36 5.16 -0.34
N ALA A 398 -13.09 5.92 -1.17
CA ALA A 398 -13.49 7.29 -0.83
C ALA A 398 -14.42 7.33 0.38
N GLU A 399 -15.40 6.43 0.46
CA GLU A 399 -16.33 6.29 1.61
C GLU A 399 -15.54 5.96 2.90
N GLN A 400 -14.65 4.97 2.85
CA GLN A 400 -13.80 4.61 4.00
C GLN A 400 -12.89 5.78 4.44
N SER A 401 -12.38 6.57 3.49
CA SER A 401 -11.50 7.70 3.80
C SER A 401 -12.15 8.81 4.63
N VAL A 402 -13.48 8.90 4.66
CA VAL A 402 -14.18 9.91 5.47
C VAL A 402 -13.90 9.70 6.96
N THR A 403 -13.91 8.45 7.41
CA THR A 403 -13.66 8.10 8.81
C THR A 403 -12.17 8.24 9.17
N GLY A 404 -11.27 7.82 8.28
CA GLY A 404 -9.82 7.85 8.51
C GLY A 404 -9.15 9.22 8.31
N ASN A 405 -9.68 10.06 7.41
CA ASN A 405 -9.07 11.32 6.96
C ASN A 405 -10.02 12.53 7.02
N GLY A 406 -11.04 12.50 7.90
CA GLY A 406 -12.07 13.54 7.97
C GLY A 406 -11.53 14.96 8.16
N HIS A 407 -10.44 15.12 8.92
CA HIS A 407 -9.78 16.42 9.12
C HIS A 407 -9.20 17.00 7.82
N SER A 408 -8.52 16.18 7.00
CA SER A 408 -7.96 16.61 5.72
C SER A 408 -9.05 16.95 4.71
N LEU A 409 -10.15 16.18 4.69
CA LEU A 409 -11.31 16.46 3.84
C LEU A 409 -12.00 17.76 4.23
N ALA A 410 -12.15 18.04 5.54
CA ALA A 410 -12.71 19.29 6.03
C ALA A 410 -11.83 20.49 5.63
N MET A 411 -10.50 20.38 5.73
CA MET A 411 -9.57 21.40 5.25
C MET A 411 -9.68 21.62 3.74
N ALA A 412 -9.78 20.54 2.95
CA ALA A 412 -9.93 20.64 1.50
C ALA A 412 -11.25 21.33 1.11
N LEU A 413 -12.35 21.01 1.79
CA LEU A 413 -13.63 21.69 1.60
C LEU A 413 -13.58 23.16 2.02
N ALA A 414 -12.94 23.48 3.15
CA ALA A 414 -12.81 24.86 3.63
C ALA A 414 -11.92 25.73 2.72
N SER A 415 -11.06 25.12 1.90
CA SER A 415 -10.21 25.79 0.92
C SER A 415 -10.78 25.81 -0.50
N GLN A 416 -11.97 25.24 -0.73
CA GLN A 416 -12.74 25.49 -1.96
C GLN A 416 -13.36 26.89 -1.87
N GLY A 417 -12.61 27.90 -2.29
CA GLY A 417 -13.02 29.31 -2.34
C GLY A 417 -12.52 29.98 -3.60
#